data_AF-A0A524P9U1-F1
#
_entry.id   AF-A0A524P9U1-F1
#
_cell.length_a   1.000
_cell.length_b   1.000
_cell.length_c   1.000
_cell.angle_alpha   90.00
_cell.angle_beta   90.00
_cell.angle_gamma   90.00
#
_symmetry.space_group_name_H-M   'P 1'
#
loop_
_entity.id
_entity.type
_entity.pdbx_description
1 polymer ?
#
loop_
_entity_poly.entity_id
_entity_poly.type
_entity_poly.pdbx_seq_one_letter_code
_entity_poly.pdbx_strand_id
1 'polypeptide(L)'
;MLIRWAAIGCVVVLSGCSGSIGESDSTGQVGTPAPRCGRSVCGATGELAAGTAFPRLTHSQWENSVQDLLRLDAQPELSGAFEPDTRIGFFDNNARALRVSSDLWEDYQGAAEALAEAVTTDSAALARLLPSDLPTDPIERTRAAVRDLGRRAYRRTFTDEEVDAHVALFEQGAAHFPEMSSFDSGVRMLLEALLQSPHFVYRMELGRGRNGDAVQLNDFEIASRLSYMIWNTMPDETLLDEAERGALRTQDQVGAQAARLLDDPRGQAMLERFHAQLFNWDLYKNLSKDPAEFPLYYDQVGDDMYEEARRFVEHVVLEEQGDLVELLTAPYTFVNADLAGIYGFTDSFDESFSQASFNPTAQPQRGGLLTQLGFLASHGGLTGSVHRGVFINHRVLCTALPPPP
;
A
#
# COMPACT_ATOMS: atom_id res chain seq x y z
N MET A 1 -23.32 45.49 17.25
CA MET A 1 -21.97 45.93 17.67
C MET A 1 -21.00 45.44 16.59
N LEU A 2 -20.93 46.10 15.42
CA LEU A 2 -19.95 47.15 15.04
C LEU A 2 -18.52 46.74 15.46
N ILE A 3 -17.57 46.46 14.55
CA ILE A 3 -16.72 47.40 13.78
C ILE A 3 -15.95 46.57 12.71
N ARG A 4 -16.16 46.72 11.40
CA ARG A 4 -15.43 47.56 10.40
C ARG A 4 -13.90 47.61 10.54
N TRP A 5 -13.18 47.06 9.56
CA TRP A 5 -11.86 47.60 9.15
C TRP A 5 -11.88 47.98 7.68
N ALA A 6 -11.50 49.24 7.44
CA ALA A 6 -11.46 49.91 6.16
C ALA A 6 -10.07 49.77 5.53
N ALA A 7 -10.05 49.63 4.21
CA ALA A 7 -8.88 49.80 3.37
C ALA A 7 -8.58 51.30 3.20
N ILE A 8 -7.31 51.68 3.30
CA ILE A 8 -6.75 52.92 2.75
C ILE A 8 -5.44 52.54 2.06
N GLY A 9 -5.37 52.80 0.76
CA GLY A 9 -4.14 52.64 -0.03
C GLY A 9 -3.28 53.90 -0.02
N CYS A 10 -2.09 53.80 -0.61
CA CYS A 10 -1.55 54.87 -1.44
C CYS A 10 -0.43 54.36 -2.34
N VAL A 11 -0.51 54.79 -3.60
CA VAL A 11 0.42 54.58 -4.71
C VAL A 11 1.59 55.57 -4.59
N VAL A 12 2.82 55.15 -4.87
CA VAL A 12 3.89 56.03 -5.37
C VAL A 12 4.66 55.31 -6.50
N VAL A 13 4.90 56.09 -7.55
CA VAL A 13 5.36 55.76 -8.91
C VAL A 13 6.88 55.99 -9.04
N LEU A 14 7.43 55.52 -10.18
CA LEU A 14 8.74 55.84 -10.82
C LEU A 14 9.86 54.88 -10.42
N SER A 15 10.66 54.26 -11.29
CA SER A 15 11.07 54.47 -12.69
C SER A 15 11.64 53.11 -13.18
N GLY A 16 11.39 52.62 -14.39
CA GLY A 16 12.00 53.11 -15.63
C GLY A 16 13.34 52.42 -15.90
N CYS A 17 13.35 51.40 -16.77
CA CYS A 17 14.42 51.12 -17.72
C CYS A 17 13.88 50.21 -18.82
N SER A 18 13.62 50.81 -19.98
CA SER A 18 13.41 50.15 -21.26
C SER A 18 14.71 49.52 -21.76
N GLY A 19 14.63 48.33 -22.34
CA GLY A 19 15.74 47.73 -23.07
C GLY A 19 15.30 46.45 -23.80
N SER A 20 14.86 46.61 -25.03
CA SER A 20 14.93 45.55 -26.05
C SER A 20 16.07 45.93 -26.98
N ILE A 21 16.92 44.96 -27.33
CA ILE A 21 17.56 44.73 -28.62
C ILE A 21 18.56 43.57 -28.47
N GLY A 22 18.55 42.63 -29.41
CA GLY A 22 19.79 42.04 -29.92
C GLY A 22 19.90 40.53 -29.90
N GLU A 23 19.44 39.91 -30.97
CA GLU A 23 19.76 38.57 -31.46
C GLU A 23 21.28 38.37 -31.64
N SER A 24 21.82 37.20 -31.28
CA SER A 24 22.69 36.36 -32.13
C SER A 24 23.37 35.21 -31.36
N ASP A 25 23.67 34.18 -32.12
CA ASP A 25 24.03 32.80 -31.79
C ASP A 25 25.28 32.54 -30.94
N SER A 26 25.29 31.30 -30.42
CA SER A 26 26.43 30.36 -30.34
C SER A 26 27.08 30.06 -28.96
N THR A 27 26.89 28.79 -28.56
CA THR A 27 27.84 27.80 -27.98
C THR A 27 28.85 28.20 -26.88
N GLY A 28 28.81 27.45 -25.76
CA GLY A 28 30.03 27.10 -24.97
C GLY A 28 29.91 27.19 -23.44
N GLN A 29 30.13 26.07 -22.75
CA GLN A 29 30.14 25.90 -21.28
C GLN A 29 31.26 26.67 -20.52
N VAL A 30 30.99 27.03 -19.26
CA VAL A 30 31.57 26.51 -17.97
C VAL A 30 31.54 27.60 -16.87
N GLY A 31 31.01 27.26 -15.68
CA GLY A 31 31.63 27.66 -14.39
C GLY A 31 30.98 28.76 -13.53
N THR A 32 30.25 28.32 -12.50
CA THR A 32 29.66 28.97 -11.28
C THR A 32 30.61 29.87 -10.43
N PRO A 33 30.15 30.74 -9.47
CA PRO A 33 29.24 30.39 -8.35
C PRO A 33 28.17 31.43 -7.88
N ALA A 34 27.24 30.93 -7.07
CA ALA A 34 26.08 31.59 -6.46
C ALA A 34 26.41 32.69 -5.42
N PRO A 35 25.41 33.47 -4.93
CA PRO A 35 24.82 33.07 -3.63
C PRO A 35 23.32 33.33 -3.41
N ARG A 36 22.74 32.33 -2.73
CA ARG A 36 21.83 32.37 -1.57
C ARG A 36 20.37 32.84 -1.73
N CYS A 37 19.55 31.79 -1.75
CA CYS A 37 18.19 31.68 -1.23
C CYS A 37 17.92 32.40 0.10
N GLY A 38 16.73 32.97 0.17
CA GLY A 38 15.99 33.21 1.41
C GLY A 38 14.51 32.83 1.22
N ARG A 39 14.06 31.87 2.04
CA ARG A 39 12.66 31.58 2.48
C ARG A 39 11.57 31.39 1.41
N SER A 40 11.01 30.19 1.33
CA SER A 40 9.82 29.86 2.14
C SER A 40 9.51 28.36 2.09
N VAL A 41 9.00 27.88 3.21
CA VAL A 41 8.46 26.55 3.48
C VAL A 41 7.37 26.24 2.43
N CYS A 42 7.45 25.06 1.80
CA CYS A 42 6.52 24.59 0.76
C CYS A 42 6.47 25.47 -0.51
N GLY A 43 7.48 25.35 -1.38
CA GLY A 43 7.39 25.86 -2.75
C GLY A 43 6.60 24.89 -3.63
N ALA A 44 5.31 25.17 -3.84
CA ALA A 44 4.49 24.45 -4.81
C ALA A 44 5.12 24.50 -6.20
N THR A 45 5.32 23.33 -6.83
CA THR A 45 5.53 23.24 -8.27
C THR A 45 4.43 22.36 -8.85
N GLY A 46 3.32 23.02 -9.21
CA GLY A 46 2.16 22.47 -9.88
C GLY A 46 1.03 22.10 -8.92
N GLU A 47 -0.08 22.82 -8.99
CA GLU A 47 -1.37 22.27 -8.56
C GLU A 47 -1.55 20.98 -9.39
N LEU A 48 -1.45 19.81 -8.76
CA LEU A 48 -1.82 18.57 -9.43
C LEU A 48 -3.32 18.70 -9.70
N ALA A 49 -3.68 18.95 -10.96
CA ALA A 49 -5.07 19.04 -11.36
C ALA A 49 -5.83 17.80 -10.86
N ALA A 50 -7.08 18.01 -10.44
CA ALA A 50 -8.05 16.94 -10.23
C ALA A 50 -7.95 15.92 -11.37
N GLY A 51 -7.43 14.74 -11.06
CA GLY A 51 -7.20 13.66 -12.01
C GLY A 51 -7.70 12.35 -11.42
N THR A 52 -8.29 11.53 -12.27
CA THR A 52 -8.63 10.14 -11.95
C THR A 52 -7.34 9.34 -11.77
N ALA A 53 -7.37 8.37 -10.87
CA ALA A 53 -6.23 7.49 -10.62
C ALA A 53 -6.60 6.05 -10.99
N PHE A 54 -5.65 5.35 -11.60
CA PHE A 54 -5.77 3.94 -11.94
C PHE A 54 -4.55 3.20 -11.38
N PRO A 55 -4.36 3.13 -10.04
CA PRO A 55 -3.26 2.35 -9.50
C PRO A 55 -3.49 0.87 -9.80
N ARG A 56 -2.51 0.24 -10.45
CA ARG A 56 -2.43 -1.22 -10.56
C ARG A 56 -2.33 -1.81 -9.16
N LEU A 57 -2.93 -2.98 -8.94
CA LEU A 57 -2.66 -3.79 -7.76
C LEU A 57 -1.17 -4.16 -7.73
N THR A 58 -0.56 -4.14 -6.54
CA THR A 58 0.74 -4.80 -6.35
C THR A 58 0.56 -6.31 -6.47
N HIS A 59 1.63 -7.07 -6.65
CA HIS A 59 1.53 -8.54 -6.65
C HIS A 59 0.89 -9.07 -5.35
N SER A 60 1.30 -8.56 -4.19
CA SER A 60 0.66 -8.92 -2.91
C SER A 60 -0.84 -8.58 -2.86
N GLN A 61 -1.25 -7.46 -3.46
CA GLN A 61 -2.67 -7.08 -3.50
C GLN A 61 -3.45 -7.98 -4.46
N TRP A 62 -2.84 -8.37 -5.57
CA TRP A 62 -3.45 -9.30 -6.52
C TRP A 62 -3.64 -10.68 -5.88
N GLU A 63 -2.61 -11.22 -5.20
CA GLU A 63 -2.67 -12.50 -4.49
C GLU A 63 -3.79 -12.52 -3.44
N ASN A 64 -3.83 -11.49 -2.58
CA ASN A 64 -4.87 -11.37 -1.56
C ASN A 64 -6.27 -11.24 -2.17
N SER A 65 -6.43 -10.43 -3.21
CA SER A 65 -7.72 -10.24 -3.86
C SER A 65 -8.19 -11.49 -4.60
N VAL A 66 -7.27 -12.27 -5.18
CA VAL A 66 -7.60 -13.58 -5.77
C VAL A 66 -8.02 -14.57 -4.69
N GLN A 67 -7.27 -14.64 -3.58
CA GLN A 67 -7.61 -15.48 -2.44
C GLN A 67 -9.04 -15.17 -1.93
N ASP A 68 -9.35 -13.88 -1.73
CA ASP A 68 -10.67 -13.46 -1.24
C ASP A 68 -11.79 -13.67 -2.28
N LEU A 69 -11.55 -13.33 -3.55
CA LEU A 69 -12.52 -13.51 -4.62
C LEU A 69 -12.89 -14.98 -4.81
N LEU A 70 -11.87 -15.85 -4.87
CA LEU A 70 -12.02 -17.28 -5.10
C LEU A 70 -12.29 -18.08 -3.83
N ARG A 71 -12.25 -17.43 -2.65
CA ARG A 71 -12.45 -18.03 -1.33
C ARG A 71 -11.48 -19.19 -1.06
N LEU A 72 -10.21 -18.98 -1.42
CA LEU A 72 -9.14 -19.96 -1.22
C LEU A 72 -8.69 -19.99 0.25
N ASP A 73 -8.26 -21.16 0.70
CA ASP A 73 -7.81 -21.37 2.07
C ASP A 73 -6.44 -20.72 2.35
N ALA A 74 -5.66 -20.44 1.29
CA ALA A 74 -4.37 -19.75 1.34
C ALA A 74 -4.14 -18.94 0.05
N GLN A 75 -3.13 -18.07 0.06
CA GLN A 75 -2.68 -17.36 -1.15
C GLN A 75 -2.18 -18.38 -2.19
N PRO A 76 -2.44 -18.15 -3.49
CA PRO A 76 -2.01 -19.08 -4.53
C PRO A 76 -0.52 -18.98 -4.88
N GLU A 77 0.17 -17.90 -4.50
CA GLU A 77 1.63 -17.70 -4.66
C GLU A 77 2.12 -17.74 -6.12
N LEU A 78 1.24 -17.42 -7.09
CA LEU A 78 1.57 -17.46 -8.52
C LEU A 78 2.41 -16.26 -8.96
N SER A 79 2.29 -15.14 -8.27
CA SER A 79 3.00 -13.88 -8.57
C SER A 79 4.50 -13.93 -8.33
N GLY A 80 5.01 -15.00 -7.71
CA GLY A 80 6.45 -15.27 -7.66
C GLY A 80 7.08 -15.55 -9.03
N ALA A 81 6.27 -15.93 -10.02
CA ALA A 81 6.71 -16.15 -11.40
C ALA A 81 6.52 -14.93 -12.31
N PHE A 82 5.78 -13.91 -11.86
CA PHE A 82 5.45 -12.75 -12.68
C PHE A 82 6.65 -11.81 -12.86
N GLU A 83 6.60 -10.95 -13.89
CA GLU A 83 7.50 -9.81 -14.00
C GLU A 83 7.50 -8.97 -12.69
N PRO A 84 8.65 -8.80 -12.00
CA PRO A 84 8.66 -8.16 -10.68
C PRO A 84 8.13 -6.72 -10.64
N ASP A 85 7.43 -6.38 -9.56
CA ASP A 85 6.95 -5.02 -9.31
C ASP A 85 8.10 -4.00 -9.29
N THR A 86 8.01 -2.99 -10.17
CA THR A 86 8.95 -1.87 -10.16
C THR A 86 8.73 -1.03 -8.90
N ARG A 87 9.73 -0.99 -8.01
CA ARG A 87 9.70 -0.19 -6.78
C ARG A 87 10.37 1.17 -7.00
N ILE A 88 9.57 2.24 -6.89
CA ILE A 88 10.08 3.62 -6.84
C ILE A 88 9.75 4.23 -5.47
N GLY A 89 10.79 4.60 -4.74
CA GLY A 89 10.66 5.11 -3.37
C GLY A 89 10.60 3.99 -2.35
N PHE A 90 9.93 4.23 -1.23
CA PHE A 90 9.94 3.32 -0.09
C PHE A 90 8.73 2.39 -0.02
N PHE A 91 7.60 2.79 -0.62
CA PHE A 91 6.40 1.97 -0.69
C PHE A 91 6.31 1.23 -2.02
N ASP A 92 5.75 0.02 -2.00
CA ASP A 92 5.60 -0.84 -3.17
C ASP A 92 4.40 -0.47 -4.06
N ASN A 93 3.47 0.36 -3.58
CA ASN A 93 2.21 0.68 -4.23
C ASN A 93 2.25 1.94 -5.13
N ASN A 94 3.41 2.25 -5.69
CA ASN A 94 3.61 3.47 -6.47
C ASN A 94 2.90 3.41 -7.84
N ALA A 95 1.75 4.07 -7.95
CA ALA A 95 0.90 4.06 -9.15
C ALA A 95 1.58 4.54 -10.45
N ARG A 96 2.68 5.30 -10.38
CA ARG A 96 3.42 5.74 -11.58
C ARG A 96 4.37 4.68 -12.11
N ALA A 97 4.87 3.83 -11.20
CA ALA A 97 5.85 2.79 -11.46
C ALA A 97 5.16 1.49 -11.91
N LEU A 98 4.06 1.14 -11.26
CA LEU A 98 3.34 -0.11 -11.54
C LEU A 98 2.54 0.02 -12.84
N ARG A 99 3.01 -0.69 -13.87
CA ARG A 99 2.38 -0.74 -15.19
C ARG A 99 2.32 -2.18 -15.66
N VAL A 100 1.34 -2.49 -16.49
CA VAL A 100 1.23 -3.81 -17.14
C VAL A 100 2.01 -3.75 -18.45
N SER A 101 3.09 -4.52 -18.53
CA SER A 101 3.82 -4.80 -19.77
C SER A 101 3.10 -5.91 -20.56
N SER A 102 3.62 -6.23 -21.74
CA SER A 102 3.12 -7.40 -22.49
C SER A 102 3.39 -8.70 -21.75
N ASP A 103 4.61 -8.87 -21.22
CA ASP A 103 5.03 -10.08 -20.50
C ASP A 103 4.19 -10.27 -19.23
N LEU A 104 3.99 -9.20 -18.45
CA LEU A 104 3.17 -9.24 -17.24
C LEU A 104 1.68 -9.52 -17.54
N TRP A 105 1.19 -9.11 -18.71
CA TRP A 105 -0.16 -9.47 -19.12
C TRP A 105 -0.28 -10.97 -19.42
N GLU A 106 0.72 -11.55 -20.09
CA GLU A 106 0.79 -13.01 -20.32
C GLU A 106 0.87 -13.78 -18.98
N ASP A 107 1.63 -13.26 -18.00
CA ASP A 107 1.69 -13.80 -16.65
C ASP A 107 0.31 -13.82 -15.97
N TYR A 108 -0.44 -12.71 -16.03
CA TYR A 108 -1.81 -12.64 -15.50
C TYR A 108 -2.77 -13.59 -16.22
N GLN A 109 -2.61 -13.74 -17.54
CA GLN A 109 -3.42 -14.68 -18.31
C GLN A 109 -3.18 -16.12 -17.84
N GLY A 110 -1.92 -16.56 -17.78
CA GLY A 110 -1.58 -17.91 -17.33
C GLY A 110 -2.06 -18.18 -15.90
N ALA A 111 -1.94 -17.19 -15.01
CA ALA A 111 -2.46 -17.31 -13.65
C ALA A 111 -3.99 -17.41 -13.60
N ALA A 112 -4.70 -16.62 -14.39
CA ALA A 112 -6.16 -16.66 -14.46
C ALA A 112 -6.68 -18.02 -14.97
N GLU A 113 -6.05 -18.58 -16.02
CA GLU A 113 -6.36 -19.91 -16.55
C GLU A 113 -6.12 -21.00 -15.50
N ALA A 114 -4.97 -20.99 -14.83
CA ALA A 114 -4.62 -21.96 -13.80
C ALA A 114 -5.59 -21.92 -12.59
N LEU A 115 -5.95 -20.72 -12.13
CA LEU A 115 -6.86 -20.53 -11.00
C LEU A 115 -8.30 -20.92 -11.35
N ALA A 116 -8.78 -20.52 -12.53
CA ALA A 116 -10.12 -20.86 -12.97
C ALA A 116 -10.28 -22.38 -13.14
N GLU A 117 -9.28 -23.06 -13.72
CA GLU A 117 -9.27 -24.52 -13.79
C GLU A 117 -9.28 -25.17 -12.41
N ALA A 118 -8.39 -24.75 -11.51
CA ALA A 118 -8.29 -25.33 -10.17
C ALA A 118 -9.60 -25.22 -9.39
N VAL A 119 -10.25 -24.05 -9.43
CA VAL A 119 -11.50 -23.82 -8.68
C VAL A 119 -12.69 -24.54 -9.31
N THR A 120 -12.77 -24.61 -10.64
CA THR A 120 -13.94 -25.20 -11.32
C THR A 120 -13.88 -26.72 -11.45
N THR A 121 -12.71 -27.33 -11.32
CA THR A 121 -12.54 -28.80 -11.29
C THR A 121 -12.77 -29.38 -9.89
N ASP A 122 -12.61 -28.58 -8.83
CA ASP A 122 -13.01 -28.95 -7.47
C ASP A 122 -14.45 -28.50 -7.18
N SER A 123 -15.37 -29.47 -7.16
CA SER A 123 -16.79 -29.23 -6.85
C SER A 123 -17.03 -28.52 -5.50
N ALA A 124 -16.17 -28.75 -4.49
CA ALA A 124 -16.30 -28.10 -3.19
C ALA A 124 -15.83 -26.63 -3.26
N ALA A 125 -14.71 -26.36 -3.95
CA ALA A 125 -14.26 -25.00 -4.22
C ALA A 125 -15.31 -24.21 -5.03
N LEU A 126 -15.82 -24.79 -6.12
CA LEU A 126 -16.85 -24.17 -6.94
C LEU A 126 -18.14 -23.88 -6.16
N ALA A 127 -18.57 -24.81 -5.30
CA ALA A 127 -19.75 -24.61 -4.45
C ALA A 127 -19.51 -23.52 -3.39
N ARG A 128 -18.29 -23.39 -2.85
CA ARG A 128 -17.93 -22.29 -1.94
C ARG A 128 -17.92 -20.95 -2.64
N LEU A 129 -17.49 -20.91 -3.90
CA LEU A 129 -17.36 -19.68 -4.69
C LEU A 129 -18.70 -19.00 -4.95
N LEU A 130 -19.74 -19.78 -5.28
CA LEU A 130 -21.03 -19.27 -5.74
C LEU A 130 -22.04 -19.05 -4.60
N PRO A 131 -23.03 -18.15 -4.78
CA PRO A 131 -24.12 -18.01 -3.81
C PRO A 131 -24.91 -19.32 -3.63
N SER A 132 -25.25 -19.66 -2.39
CA SER A 132 -25.99 -20.89 -2.08
C SER A 132 -27.45 -20.85 -2.52
N ASP A 133 -27.99 -19.66 -2.75
CA ASP A 133 -29.38 -19.35 -3.09
C ASP A 133 -29.59 -18.99 -4.56
N LEU A 134 -28.65 -19.42 -5.44
CA LEU A 134 -28.78 -19.23 -6.88
C LEU A 134 -30.12 -19.76 -7.41
N PRO A 135 -30.77 -19.05 -8.36
CA PRO A 135 -32.00 -19.51 -9.00
C PRO A 135 -31.88 -20.90 -9.63
N THR A 136 -33.03 -21.59 -9.75
CA THR A 136 -33.10 -22.90 -10.42
C THR A 136 -33.28 -22.80 -11.93
N ASP A 137 -33.87 -21.71 -12.42
CA ASP A 137 -33.96 -21.43 -13.85
C ASP A 137 -32.56 -21.19 -14.43
N PRO A 138 -32.13 -21.89 -15.51
CA PRO A 138 -30.76 -21.79 -16.02
C PRO A 138 -30.34 -20.37 -16.44
N ILE A 139 -31.24 -19.57 -17.00
CA ILE A 139 -30.92 -18.22 -17.46
C ILE A 139 -30.72 -17.32 -16.25
N GLU A 140 -31.69 -17.31 -15.33
CA GLU A 140 -31.60 -16.50 -14.11
C GLU A 140 -30.42 -16.93 -13.23
N ARG A 141 -30.10 -18.23 -13.19
CA ARG A 141 -28.94 -18.78 -12.48
C ARG A 141 -27.62 -18.22 -13.02
N THR A 142 -27.44 -18.23 -14.33
CA THR A 142 -26.25 -17.69 -14.99
C THR A 142 -26.12 -16.19 -14.74
N ARG A 143 -27.21 -15.43 -14.89
CA ARG A 143 -27.19 -13.98 -14.65
C ARG A 143 -26.87 -13.64 -13.20
N ALA A 144 -27.43 -14.39 -12.25
CA ALA A 144 -27.12 -14.22 -10.83
C ALA A 144 -25.66 -14.52 -10.50
N ALA A 145 -25.09 -15.60 -11.05
CA ALA A 145 -23.67 -15.92 -10.89
C ALA A 145 -22.76 -14.85 -11.50
N VAL A 146 -23.07 -14.35 -12.70
CA VAL A 146 -22.34 -13.25 -13.36
C VAL A 146 -22.38 -11.98 -12.54
N ARG A 147 -23.56 -11.60 -12.02
CA ARG A 147 -23.71 -10.40 -11.17
C ARG A 147 -22.88 -10.51 -9.89
N ASP A 148 -22.94 -11.66 -9.21
CA ASP A 148 -22.23 -11.86 -7.96
C ASP A 148 -20.70 -11.85 -8.14
N LEU A 149 -20.18 -12.65 -9.06
CA LEU A 149 -18.74 -12.72 -9.33
C LEU A 149 -18.22 -11.40 -9.90
N GLY A 150 -18.96 -10.78 -10.82
CA GLY A 150 -18.62 -9.48 -11.38
C GLY A 150 -18.59 -8.38 -10.33
N ARG A 151 -19.59 -8.34 -9.43
CA ARG A 151 -19.68 -7.35 -8.34
C ARG A 151 -18.46 -7.40 -7.44
N ARG A 152 -18.05 -8.62 -7.06
CA ARG A 152 -16.85 -8.87 -6.26
C ARG A 152 -15.58 -8.52 -7.02
N ALA A 153 -15.37 -9.09 -8.21
CA ALA A 153 -14.14 -8.90 -8.97
C ALA A 153 -13.88 -7.44 -9.36
N TYR A 154 -14.88 -6.72 -9.87
CA TYR A 154 -14.72 -5.32 -10.28
C TYR A 154 -15.01 -4.34 -9.13
N ARG A 155 -15.41 -4.85 -7.97
CA ARG A 155 -15.61 -4.10 -6.73
C ARG A 155 -16.67 -3.00 -6.89
N ARG A 156 -17.67 -3.26 -7.73
CA ARG A 156 -18.83 -2.40 -8.02
C ARG A 156 -19.95 -3.18 -8.67
N THR A 157 -21.18 -2.68 -8.59
CA THR A 157 -22.31 -3.27 -9.32
C THR A 157 -22.09 -3.20 -10.84
N PHE A 158 -22.37 -4.31 -11.54
CA PHE A 158 -22.38 -4.37 -12.99
C PHE A 158 -23.59 -3.63 -13.57
N THR A 159 -23.41 -2.94 -14.70
CA THR A 159 -24.55 -2.49 -15.49
C THR A 159 -25.21 -3.68 -16.19
N ASP A 160 -26.46 -3.52 -16.65
CA ASP A 160 -27.16 -4.59 -17.35
C ASP A 160 -26.43 -5.00 -18.63
N GLU A 161 -25.82 -4.04 -19.33
CA GLU A 161 -24.99 -4.30 -20.53
C GLU A 161 -23.74 -5.10 -20.19
N GLU A 162 -23.10 -4.83 -19.04
CA GLU A 162 -21.95 -5.62 -18.58
C GLU A 162 -22.37 -7.04 -18.24
N VAL A 163 -23.52 -7.22 -17.58
CA VAL A 163 -24.06 -8.56 -17.32
C VAL A 163 -24.32 -9.29 -18.63
N ASP A 164 -24.96 -8.65 -19.62
CA ASP A 164 -25.24 -9.27 -20.91
C ASP A 164 -23.96 -9.69 -21.65
N ALA A 165 -22.94 -8.83 -21.66
CA ALA A 165 -21.66 -9.14 -22.28
C ALA A 165 -20.96 -10.34 -21.61
N HIS A 166 -20.97 -10.40 -20.28
CA HIS A 166 -20.33 -11.50 -19.55
C HIS A 166 -21.15 -12.79 -19.58
N VAL A 167 -22.49 -12.72 -19.72
CA VAL A 167 -23.33 -13.89 -19.98
C VAL A 167 -23.05 -14.48 -21.37
N ALA A 168 -22.93 -13.63 -22.39
CA ALA A 168 -22.56 -14.08 -23.74
C ALA A 168 -21.16 -14.73 -23.77
N LEU A 169 -20.24 -14.29 -22.92
CA LEU A 169 -18.96 -14.95 -22.73
C LEU A 169 -19.10 -16.28 -21.96
N PHE A 170 -19.86 -16.29 -20.86
CA PHE A 170 -20.14 -17.48 -20.07
C PHE A 170 -20.69 -18.62 -20.93
N GLU A 171 -21.62 -18.32 -21.84
CA GLU A 171 -22.23 -19.30 -22.75
C GLU A 171 -21.23 -19.94 -23.73
N GLN A 172 -20.07 -19.32 -23.98
CA GLN A 172 -19.01 -19.90 -24.81
C GLN A 172 -18.23 -21.00 -24.09
N GLY A 173 -18.29 -21.08 -22.75
CA GLY A 173 -17.55 -22.06 -21.95
C GLY A 173 -17.74 -23.50 -22.42
N ALA A 174 -18.97 -23.89 -22.77
CA ALA A 174 -19.27 -25.25 -23.21
C ALA A 174 -18.57 -25.66 -24.53
N ALA A 175 -18.21 -24.69 -25.37
CA ALA A 175 -17.46 -24.94 -26.60
C ALA A 175 -15.95 -25.09 -26.35
N HIS A 176 -15.42 -24.43 -25.32
CA HIS A 176 -14.01 -24.42 -24.97
C HIS A 176 -13.61 -25.53 -23.99
N PHE A 177 -14.53 -25.94 -23.11
CA PHE A 177 -14.32 -26.96 -22.08
C PHE A 177 -15.41 -28.06 -22.17
N PRO A 178 -15.43 -28.86 -23.25
CA PRO A 178 -16.49 -29.82 -23.54
C PRO A 178 -16.60 -30.98 -22.54
N GLU A 179 -15.58 -31.19 -21.72
CA GLU A 179 -15.52 -32.20 -20.65
C GLU A 179 -16.27 -31.78 -19.37
N MET A 180 -16.61 -30.51 -19.22
CA MET A 180 -17.29 -29.95 -18.05
C MET A 180 -18.79 -29.78 -18.30
N SER A 181 -19.56 -29.56 -17.22
CA SER A 181 -20.96 -29.15 -17.39
C SER A 181 -21.05 -27.76 -18.02
N SER A 182 -22.12 -27.45 -18.76
CA SER A 182 -22.28 -26.14 -19.41
C SER A 182 -22.23 -24.97 -18.41
N PHE A 183 -22.68 -25.20 -17.17
CA PHE A 183 -22.61 -24.18 -16.13
C PHE A 183 -21.18 -24.02 -15.60
N ASP A 184 -20.50 -25.12 -15.24
CA ASP A 184 -19.16 -25.04 -14.65
C ASP A 184 -18.12 -24.54 -15.66
N SER A 185 -18.23 -24.97 -16.93
CA SER A 185 -17.42 -24.45 -18.04
C SER A 185 -17.63 -22.95 -18.27
N GLY A 186 -18.86 -22.45 -18.10
CA GLY A 186 -19.16 -21.03 -18.18
C GLY A 186 -18.60 -20.25 -17.01
N VAL A 187 -18.62 -20.81 -15.79
CA VAL A 187 -17.95 -20.21 -14.63
C VAL A 187 -16.45 -20.11 -14.87
N ARG A 188 -15.82 -21.17 -15.40
CA ARG A 188 -14.40 -21.16 -15.76
C ARG A 188 -14.08 -20.02 -16.74
N MET A 189 -14.81 -19.96 -17.85
CA MET A 189 -14.66 -18.90 -18.86
C MET A 189 -14.85 -17.49 -18.27
N LEU A 190 -15.84 -17.32 -17.38
CA LEU A 190 -16.09 -16.05 -16.71
C LEU A 190 -14.92 -15.66 -15.78
N LEU A 191 -14.40 -16.59 -14.97
CA LEU A 191 -13.28 -16.33 -14.06
C LEU A 191 -12.01 -15.94 -14.83
N GLU A 192 -11.70 -16.66 -15.91
CA GLU A 192 -10.56 -16.34 -16.78
C GLU A 192 -10.63 -14.90 -17.27
N ALA A 193 -11.81 -14.44 -17.72
CA ALA A 193 -11.97 -13.07 -18.19
C ALA A 193 -11.99 -12.01 -17.08
N LEU A 194 -12.63 -12.29 -15.94
CA LEU A 194 -12.70 -11.33 -14.83
C LEU A 194 -11.29 -11.05 -14.27
N LEU A 195 -10.48 -12.09 -14.07
CA LEU A 195 -9.14 -11.97 -13.47
C LEU A 195 -8.13 -11.22 -14.37
N GLN A 196 -8.34 -11.24 -15.68
CA GLN A 196 -7.49 -10.54 -16.66
C GLN A 196 -7.99 -9.12 -16.98
N SER A 197 -9.19 -8.76 -16.52
CA SER A 197 -9.78 -7.47 -16.83
C SER A 197 -9.01 -6.31 -16.20
N PRO A 198 -8.86 -5.17 -16.90
CA PRO A 198 -8.34 -3.95 -16.30
C PRO A 198 -9.12 -3.53 -15.04
N HIS A 199 -10.41 -3.86 -14.95
CA HIS A 199 -11.22 -3.57 -13.76
C HIS A 199 -10.84 -4.42 -12.54
N PHE A 200 -10.20 -5.57 -12.75
CA PHE A 200 -9.65 -6.40 -11.67
C PHE A 200 -8.21 -5.98 -11.33
N VAL A 201 -7.34 -5.90 -12.34
CA VAL A 201 -5.90 -5.62 -12.20
C VAL A 201 -5.63 -4.18 -11.72
N TYR A 202 -6.52 -3.24 -12.03
CA TYR A 202 -6.44 -1.85 -11.58
C TYR A 202 -7.56 -1.48 -10.62
N ARG A 203 -7.29 -0.51 -9.73
CA ARG A 203 -8.34 0.15 -8.95
C ARG A 203 -8.79 1.38 -9.71
N MET A 204 -9.97 1.30 -10.29
CA MET A 204 -10.49 2.36 -11.13
C MET A 204 -11.10 3.47 -10.26
N GLU A 205 -10.47 4.66 -10.22
CA GLU A 205 -11.03 5.86 -9.59
C GLU A 205 -11.48 6.85 -10.67
N LEU A 206 -12.66 6.60 -11.27
CA LEU A 206 -13.29 7.46 -12.28
C LEU A 206 -13.92 8.71 -11.67
N GLY A 207 -14.37 8.62 -10.42
CA GLY A 207 -15.00 9.70 -9.68
C GLY A 207 -16.40 10.08 -10.17
N ARG A 208 -17.00 11.05 -9.48
CA ARG A 208 -18.29 11.68 -9.79
C ARG A 208 -18.13 13.06 -10.43
N GLY A 209 -16.93 13.38 -10.88
CA GLY A 209 -16.55 14.69 -11.39
C GLY A 209 -15.70 15.50 -10.42
N ARG A 210 -15.41 16.75 -10.81
CA ARG A 210 -14.54 17.65 -10.05
C ARG A 210 -15.29 18.28 -8.88
N ASN A 211 -14.62 18.36 -7.74
CA ASN A 211 -15.01 19.14 -6.57
C ASN A 211 -13.84 20.05 -6.18
N GLY A 212 -13.88 21.30 -6.64
CA GLY A 212 -12.74 22.21 -6.57
C GLY A 212 -11.53 21.65 -7.32
N ASP A 213 -10.43 21.49 -6.58
CA ASP A 213 -9.15 20.97 -7.10
C ASP A 213 -9.00 19.45 -6.96
N ALA A 214 -10.04 18.76 -6.49
CA ALA A 214 -10.07 17.30 -6.33
C ALA A 214 -11.11 16.63 -7.24
N VAL A 215 -10.97 15.31 -7.44
CA VAL A 215 -12.03 14.44 -7.99
C VAL A 215 -12.78 13.83 -6.82
N GLN A 216 -14.11 13.96 -6.79
CA GLN A 216 -14.91 13.31 -5.77
C GLN A 216 -15.05 11.83 -6.12
N LEU A 217 -14.58 10.93 -5.25
CA LEU A 217 -14.76 9.50 -5.43
C LEU A 217 -16.23 9.10 -5.27
N ASN A 218 -16.65 8.07 -6.00
CA ASN A 218 -17.92 7.39 -5.76
C ASN A 218 -17.83 6.43 -4.56
N ASP A 219 -18.97 5.95 -4.07
CA ASP A 219 -19.03 5.11 -2.88
C ASP A 219 -18.22 3.79 -3.03
N PHE A 220 -18.22 3.15 -4.20
CA PHE A 220 -17.44 1.92 -4.46
C PHE A 220 -15.93 2.19 -4.54
N GLU A 221 -15.54 3.35 -5.06
CA GLU A 221 -14.15 3.81 -5.07
C GLU A 221 -13.64 4.07 -3.66
N ILE A 222 -14.49 4.63 -2.78
CA ILE A 222 -14.17 4.81 -1.36
C ILE A 222 -14.02 3.45 -0.67
N ALA A 223 -14.93 2.51 -0.90
CA ALA A 223 -14.84 1.13 -0.41
C ALA A 223 -13.52 0.45 -0.83
N SER A 224 -13.21 0.51 -2.13
CA SER A 224 -11.95 -0.02 -2.67
C SER A 224 -10.74 0.67 -2.04
N ARG A 225 -10.77 1.99 -1.90
CA ARG A 225 -9.63 2.72 -1.33
C ARG A 225 -9.38 2.37 0.14
N LEU A 226 -10.44 2.22 0.93
CA LEU A 226 -10.36 1.80 2.33
C LEU A 226 -9.81 0.39 2.48
N SER A 227 -10.40 -0.59 1.78
CA SER A 227 -9.99 -2.00 1.85
C SER A 227 -8.54 -2.21 1.42
N TYR A 228 -8.09 -1.64 0.30
CA TYR A 228 -6.70 -1.79 -0.12
C TYR A 228 -5.70 -0.98 0.73
N MET A 229 -6.16 0.08 1.41
CA MET A 229 -5.31 0.84 2.34
C MET A 229 -5.12 0.09 3.66
N ILE A 230 -6.16 -0.57 4.17
CA ILE A 230 -6.19 -1.15 5.53
C ILE A 230 -6.01 -2.66 5.53
N TRP A 231 -6.51 -3.39 4.53
CA TRP A 231 -6.42 -4.86 4.45
C TRP A 231 -5.54 -5.37 3.32
N ASN A 232 -5.05 -4.48 2.45
CA ASN A 232 -4.26 -4.85 1.28
C ASN A 232 -4.96 -5.88 0.36
N THR A 233 -6.29 -5.82 0.28
CA THR A 233 -7.14 -6.71 -0.51
C THR A 233 -8.45 -6.00 -0.90
N MET A 234 -9.32 -6.70 -1.63
CA MET A 234 -10.63 -6.20 -2.06
C MET A 234 -11.60 -5.91 -0.89
N PRO A 235 -12.63 -5.06 -1.10
CA PRO A 235 -13.71 -4.86 -0.13
C PRO A 235 -14.44 -6.16 0.19
N ASP A 236 -14.84 -6.34 1.45
CA ASP A 236 -15.80 -7.39 1.83
C ASP A 236 -17.23 -7.03 1.44
N GLU A 237 -18.14 -8.01 1.53
CA GLU A 237 -19.55 -7.83 1.19
C GLU A 237 -20.19 -6.69 1.98
N THR A 238 -19.88 -6.57 3.28
CA THR A 238 -20.38 -5.47 4.10
C THR A 238 -19.98 -4.13 3.49
N LEU A 239 -18.72 -3.93 3.13
CA LEU A 239 -18.25 -2.66 2.58
C LEU A 239 -18.80 -2.39 1.16
N LEU A 240 -19.02 -3.43 0.35
CA LEU A 240 -19.71 -3.30 -0.94
C LEU A 240 -21.19 -2.92 -0.78
N ASP A 241 -21.89 -3.51 0.20
CA ASP A 241 -23.29 -3.19 0.51
C ASP A 241 -23.43 -1.75 1.01
N GLU A 242 -22.52 -1.30 1.88
CA GLU A 242 -22.43 0.10 2.32
C GLU A 242 -22.25 1.05 1.14
N ALA A 243 -21.40 0.68 0.18
CA ALA A 243 -21.18 1.48 -1.01
C ALA A 243 -22.43 1.57 -1.89
N GLU A 244 -23.09 0.44 -2.11
CA GLU A 244 -24.29 0.32 -2.94
C GLU A 244 -25.46 1.14 -2.39
N ARG A 245 -25.65 1.13 -1.07
CA ARG A 245 -26.69 1.92 -0.39
C ARG A 245 -26.32 3.40 -0.18
N GLY A 246 -25.15 3.84 -0.65
CA GLY A 246 -24.70 5.23 -0.57
C GLY A 246 -24.30 5.67 0.84
N ALA A 247 -23.83 4.74 1.67
CA ALA A 247 -23.48 4.94 3.07
C ALA A 247 -21.98 5.14 3.30
N LEU A 248 -21.25 5.66 2.31
CA LEU A 248 -19.82 6.02 2.40
C LEU A 248 -19.56 7.48 1.99
N ARG A 249 -20.51 8.38 2.23
CA ARG A 249 -20.48 9.76 1.73
C ARG A 249 -20.07 10.79 2.78
N THR A 250 -20.13 10.43 4.06
CA THR A 250 -19.76 11.32 5.16
C THR A 250 -18.50 10.83 5.85
N GLN A 251 -17.81 11.74 6.56
CA GLN A 251 -16.65 11.41 7.35
C GLN A 251 -16.98 10.37 8.43
N ASP A 252 -18.12 10.49 9.10
CA ASP A 252 -18.55 9.54 10.14
C ASP A 252 -18.79 8.14 9.56
N GLN A 253 -19.40 8.05 8.38
CA GLN A 253 -19.63 6.80 7.66
C GLN A 253 -18.32 6.11 7.27
N VAL A 254 -17.41 6.86 6.66
CA VAL A 254 -16.08 6.37 6.26
C VAL A 254 -15.27 5.99 7.49
N GLY A 255 -15.32 6.81 8.56
CA GLY A 255 -14.61 6.57 9.82
C GLY A 255 -15.10 5.31 10.53
N ALA A 256 -16.41 5.05 10.54
CA ALA A 256 -16.97 3.83 11.13
C ALA A 256 -16.48 2.56 10.41
N GLN A 257 -16.42 2.58 9.06
CA GLN A 257 -15.84 1.46 8.31
C GLN A 257 -14.34 1.36 8.52
N ALA A 258 -13.59 2.46 8.51
CA ALA A 258 -12.15 2.44 8.77
C ALA A 258 -11.81 1.82 10.13
N ALA A 259 -12.55 2.17 11.19
CA ALA A 259 -12.39 1.57 12.52
C ALA A 259 -12.65 0.06 12.49
N ARG A 260 -13.76 -0.37 11.86
CA ARG A 260 -14.07 -1.81 11.69
C ARG A 260 -12.96 -2.57 10.97
N LEU A 261 -12.40 -1.98 9.90
CA LEU A 261 -11.32 -2.61 9.13
C LEU A 261 -10.03 -2.68 9.96
N LEU A 262 -9.73 -1.67 10.78
CA LEU A 262 -8.55 -1.66 11.65
C LEU A 262 -8.62 -2.69 12.79
N ASP A 263 -9.82 -2.99 13.28
CA ASP A 263 -10.06 -3.99 14.34
C ASP A 263 -9.93 -5.45 13.82
N ASP A 264 -9.88 -5.66 12.51
CA ASP A 264 -9.69 -6.98 11.89
C ASP A 264 -8.19 -7.35 11.85
N PRO A 265 -7.81 -8.64 12.01
CA PRO A 265 -6.41 -9.09 11.93
C PRO A 265 -5.67 -8.63 10.66
N ARG A 266 -6.36 -8.47 9.53
CA ARG A 266 -5.76 -7.92 8.30
C ARG A 266 -5.32 -6.47 8.45
N GLY A 267 -6.03 -5.69 9.27
CA GLY A 267 -5.65 -4.33 9.64
C GLY A 267 -4.31 -4.28 10.38
N GLN A 268 -4.12 -5.21 11.32
CA GLN A 268 -2.85 -5.36 12.06
C GLN A 268 -1.70 -5.74 11.12
N ALA A 269 -1.92 -6.68 10.20
CA ALA A 269 -0.91 -7.07 9.21
C ALA A 269 -0.52 -5.89 8.30
N MET A 270 -1.46 -5.00 7.95
CA MET A 270 -1.15 -3.82 7.15
C MET A 270 -0.40 -2.74 7.94
N LEU A 271 -0.67 -2.61 9.25
CA LEU A 271 0.09 -1.74 10.13
C LEU A 271 1.56 -2.17 10.19
N GLU A 272 1.81 -3.46 10.36
CA GLU A 272 3.15 -4.05 10.30
C GLU A 272 3.81 -3.76 8.94
N ARG A 273 3.11 -4.07 7.84
CA ARG A 273 3.63 -3.83 6.48
C ARG A 273 3.98 -2.36 6.23
N PHE A 274 3.14 -1.43 6.69
CA PHE A 274 3.41 0.00 6.57
C PHE A 274 4.72 0.39 7.27
N HIS A 275 4.90 -0.03 8.52
CA HIS A 275 6.11 0.29 9.29
C HIS A 275 7.34 -0.44 8.75
N ALA A 276 7.21 -1.70 8.34
CA ALA A 276 8.26 -2.46 7.69
C ALA A 276 8.79 -1.76 6.43
N GLN A 277 7.89 -1.21 5.59
CA GLN A 277 8.31 -0.45 4.40
C GLN A 277 8.87 0.92 4.75
N LEU A 278 8.22 1.64 5.67
CA LEU A 278 8.64 2.98 6.09
C LEU A 278 10.04 2.96 6.71
N PHE A 279 10.34 1.97 7.55
CA PHE A 279 11.61 1.82 8.25
C PHE A 279 12.59 0.81 7.64
N ASN A 280 12.17 0.16 6.55
CA ASN A 280 12.96 -0.79 5.77
C ASN A 280 13.45 -2.00 6.60
N TRP A 281 12.57 -2.59 7.39
CA TRP A 281 12.93 -3.70 8.29
C TRP A 281 13.44 -4.93 7.55
N ASP A 282 13.04 -5.15 6.30
CA ASP A 282 13.58 -6.24 5.45
C ASP A 282 15.11 -6.16 5.27
N LEU A 283 15.69 -4.96 5.42
CA LEU A 283 17.14 -4.79 5.39
C LEU A 283 17.80 -5.49 6.58
N TYR A 284 17.14 -5.62 7.74
CA TYR A 284 17.72 -6.16 8.97
C TYR A 284 18.09 -7.63 8.78
N LYS A 285 17.23 -8.40 8.11
CA LYS A 285 17.44 -9.82 7.76
C LYS A 285 18.60 -10.05 6.78
N ASN A 286 18.97 -9.02 6.02
CA ASN A 286 20.00 -9.10 4.98
C ASN A 286 21.32 -8.42 5.39
N LEU A 287 21.46 -8.05 6.66
CA LEU A 287 22.71 -7.50 7.17
C LEU A 287 23.77 -8.59 7.28
N SER A 288 25.02 -8.21 7.05
CA SER A 288 26.18 -9.04 7.32
C SER A 288 27.24 -8.18 8.00
N LYS A 289 27.87 -8.73 9.04
CA LYS A 289 28.92 -8.09 9.82
C LYS A 289 30.09 -9.05 9.97
N ASP A 290 31.31 -8.51 10.00
CA ASP A 290 32.50 -9.31 10.29
C ASP A 290 32.43 -9.82 11.74
N PRO A 291 32.35 -11.14 11.98
CA PRO A 291 32.27 -11.68 13.33
C PRO A 291 33.51 -11.36 14.19
N ALA A 292 34.66 -11.07 13.57
CA ALA A 292 35.85 -10.64 14.29
C ALA A 292 35.73 -9.22 14.86
N GLU A 293 34.98 -8.34 14.20
CA GLU A 293 34.71 -6.97 14.66
C GLU A 293 33.43 -6.90 15.52
N PHE A 294 32.44 -7.72 15.21
CA PHE A 294 31.12 -7.74 15.85
C PHE A 294 30.81 -9.14 16.44
N PRO A 295 31.45 -9.54 17.54
CA PRO A 295 31.32 -10.89 18.09
C PRO A 295 29.93 -11.21 18.65
N LEU A 296 29.10 -10.20 18.88
CA LEU A 296 27.70 -10.36 19.31
C LEU A 296 26.72 -10.47 18.13
N TYR A 297 27.22 -10.43 16.89
CA TYR A 297 26.39 -10.60 15.69
C TYR A 297 26.33 -12.09 15.33
N TYR A 298 25.24 -12.75 15.71
CA TYR A 298 24.96 -14.16 15.41
C TYR A 298 24.04 -14.29 14.18
N ASP A 299 23.92 -15.50 13.62
CA ASP A 299 23.28 -15.74 12.33
C ASP A 299 21.81 -15.26 12.28
N GLN A 300 21.04 -15.45 13.36
CA GLN A 300 19.61 -15.11 13.44
C GLN A 300 19.32 -13.66 13.87
N VAL A 301 20.36 -12.85 14.16
CA VAL A 301 20.17 -11.54 14.77
C VAL A 301 19.31 -10.60 13.91
N GLY A 302 19.34 -10.76 12.58
CA GLY A 302 18.53 -9.97 11.66
C GLY A 302 17.02 -10.25 11.81
N ASP A 303 16.64 -11.51 12.04
CA ASP A 303 15.26 -11.91 12.30
C ASP A 303 14.80 -11.42 13.67
N ASP A 304 15.67 -11.52 14.69
CA ASP A 304 15.36 -11.04 16.03
C ASP A 304 15.21 -9.51 16.05
N MET A 305 16.05 -8.77 15.33
CA MET A 305 15.91 -7.31 15.16
C MET A 305 14.62 -6.92 14.43
N TYR A 306 14.16 -7.75 13.48
CA TYR A 306 12.87 -7.55 12.82
C TYR A 306 11.73 -7.72 13.83
N GLU A 307 11.78 -8.80 14.62
CA GLU A 307 10.77 -9.12 15.64
C GLU A 307 10.73 -8.08 16.77
N GLU A 308 11.88 -7.54 17.19
CA GLU A 308 11.98 -6.39 18.10
C GLU A 308 11.16 -5.20 17.57
N ALA A 309 11.39 -4.82 16.31
CA ALA A 309 10.73 -3.67 15.71
C ALA A 309 9.22 -3.91 15.53
N ARG A 310 8.85 -5.12 15.08
CA ARG A 310 7.46 -5.55 14.92
C ARG A 310 6.68 -5.46 16.24
N ARG A 311 7.20 -6.08 17.30
CA ARG A 311 6.58 -6.07 18.64
C ARG A 311 6.50 -4.68 19.25
N PHE A 312 7.54 -3.87 19.08
CA PHE A 312 7.53 -2.51 19.57
C PHE A 312 6.43 -1.67 18.93
N VAL A 313 6.27 -1.75 17.60
CA VAL A 313 5.19 -1.04 16.90
C VAL A 313 3.81 -1.58 17.30
N GLU A 314 3.66 -2.91 17.37
CA GLU A 314 2.44 -3.56 17.81
C GLU A 314 2.02 -3.07 19.21
N HIS A 315 2.93 -3.08 20.18
CA HIS A 315 2.67 -2.61 21.53
C HIS A 315 2.27 -1.13 21.57
N VAL A 316 3.09 -0.24 20.98
CA VAL A 316 2.82 1.20 21.01
C VAL A 316 1.50 1.53 20.33
N VAL A 317 1.24 0.97 19.15
CA VAL A 317 0.10 1.39 18.32
C VAL A 317 -1.19 0.68 18.70
N LEU A 318 -1.14 -0.63 18.98
CA LEU A 318 -2.34 -1.45 19.18
C LEU A 318 -2.67 -1.67 20.66
N GLU A 319 -1.67 -1.81 21.53
CA GLU A 319 -1.91 -2.11 22.95
C GLU A 319 -2.03 -0.84 23.79
N GLU A 320 -1.10 0.10 23.63
CA GLU A 320 -1.06 1.34 24.42
C GLU A 320 -1.86 2.50 23.79
N GLN A 321 -2.21 2.40 22.50
CA GLN A 321 -2.80 3.51 21.72
C GLN A 321 -1.93 4.78 21.82
N GLY A 322 -0.61 4.58 21.84
CA GLY A 322 0.41 5.60 21.95
C GLY A 322 0.46 6.51 20.73
N ASP A 323 1.15 7.64 20.88
CA ASP A 323 1.30 8.62 19.82
C ASP A 323 2.67 8.51 19.11
N LEU A 324 2.90 9.39 18.14
CA LEU A 324 4.18 9.48 17.44
C LEU A 324 5.35 9.82 18.38
N VAL A 325 5.10 10.54 19.47
CA VAL A 325 6.15 10.88 20.44
C VAL A 325 6.60 9.61 21.15
N GLU A 326 5.67 8.77 21.59
CA GLU A 326 6.00 7.49 22.20
C GLU A 326 6.77 6.59 21.23
N LEU A 327 6.29 6.45 19.98
CA LEU A 327 6.98 5.65 18.96
C LEU A 327 8.46 6.06 18.76
N LEU A 328 8.76 7.35 18.91
CA LEU A 328 10.08 7.92 18.69
C LEU A 328 10.93 8.08 19.95
N THR A 329 10.33 8.00 21.15
CA THR A 329 11.04 8.36 22.40
C THR A 329 10.84 7.36 23.54
N ALA A 330 10.00 6.33 23.38
CA ALA A 330 9.72 5.33 24.41
C ALA A 330 11.01 4.77 25.03
N PRO A 331 11.16 4.79 26.36
CA PRO A 331 12.35 4.32 27.06
C PRO A 331 12.29 2.79 27.28
N TYR A 332 11.77 2.04 26.32
CA TYR A 332 11.67 0.58 26.38
C TYR A 332 11.79 -0.02 24.97
N THR A 333 12.07 -1.32 24.92
CA THR A 333 12.05 -2.12 23.68
C THR A 333 11.62 -3.56 24.00
N PHE A 334 11.60 -4.43 23.00
CA PHE A 334 11.29 -5.84 23.15
C PHE A 334 12.51 -6.69 22.79
N VAL A 335 12.89 -7.61 23.68
CA VAL A 335 14.11 -8.42 23.54
C VAL A 335 13.86 -9.86 23.96
N ASN A 336 14.55 -10.78 23.29
CA ASN A 336 14.90 -12.10 23.83
C ASN A 336 16.25 -12.03 24.56
N ALA A 337 16.74 -13.16 25.07
CA ALA A 337 18.01 -13.27 25.78
C ALA A 337 19.21 -12.75 24.96
N ASP A 338 19.24 -13.03 23.66
CA ASP A 338 20.37 -12.66 22.81
C ASP A 338 20.40 -11.14 22.54
N LEU A 339 19.27 -10.53 22.16
CA LEU A 339 19.19 -9.07 21.99
C LEU A 339 19.40 -8.33 23.31
N ALA A 340 18.91 -8.89 24.42
CA ALA A 340 19.13 -8.31 25.75
C ALA A 340 20.63 -8.22 26.08
N GLY A 341 21.40 -9.24 25.69
CA GLY A 341 22.86 -9.24 25.79
C GLY A 341 23.52 -8.12 24.99
N ILE A 342 23.04 -7.84 23.77
CA ILE A 342 23.55 -6.73 22.93
C ILE A 342 23.23 -5.37 23.56
N TYR A 343 22.05 -5.21 24.16
CA TYR A 343 21.68 -4.00 24.89
C TYR A 343 22.42 -3.83 26.22
N GLY A 344 22.95 -4.92 26.78
CA GLY A 344 23.62 -4.93 28.08
C GLY A 344 22.65 -4.95 29.26
N PHE A 345 21.43 -5.48 29.08
CA PHE A 345 20.54 -5.72 30.21
C PHE A 345 21.10 -6.83 31.12
N THR A 346 20.91 -6.69 32.43
CA THR A 346 21.42 -7.64 33.43
C THR A 346 20.33 -8.54 34.01
N ASP A 347 19.08 -8.27 33.69
CA ASP A 347 17.95 -9.10 34.10
C ASP A 347 17.96 -10.44 33.37
N SER A 348 17.24 -11.42 33.89
CA SER A 348 17.14 -12.74 33.26
C SER A 348 16.09 -12.72 32.15
N PHE A 349 16.52 -13.00 30.93
CA PHE A 349 15.67 -13.16 29.74
C PHE A 349 15.78 -14.60 29.23
N ASP A 350 14.79 -15.05 28.47
CA ASP A 350 14.77 -16.34 27.79
C ASP A 350 14.67 -16.17 26.27
N GLU A 351 14.44 -17.25 25.54
CA GLU A 351 14.31 -17.21 24.07
C GLU A 351 13.06 -16.43 23.61
N SER A 352 12.10 -16.17 24.49
CA SER A 352 10.88 -15.42 24.18
C SER A 352 11.10 -13.91 24.29
N PHE A 353 10.39 -13.16 23.46
CA PHE A 353 10.44 -11.70 23.49
C PHE A 353 9.61 -11.16 24.66
N SER A 354 10.23 -10.30 25.46
CA SER A 354 9.57 -9.56 26.53
C SER A 354 10.01 -8.09 26.52
N GLN A 355 9.17 -7.23 27.12
CA GLN A 355 9.48 -5.81 27.22
C GLN A 355 10.64 -5.59 28.21
N ALA A 356 11.60 -4.76 27.82
CA ALA A 356 12.71 -4.32 28.66
C ALA A 356 12.77 -2.79 28.69
N SER A 357 12.87 -2.22 29.90
CA SER A 357 12.92 -0.78 30.09
C SER A 357 14.35 -0.28 30.24
N PHE A 358 14.69 0.77 29.49
CA PHE A 358 15.93 1.51 29.66
C PHE A 358 15.84 2.44 30.86
N ASN A 359 16.94 2.60 31.59
CA ASN A 359 17.06 3.67 32.58
C ASN A 359 17.37 4.99 31.83
N PRO A 360 16.47 5.99 31.81
CA PRO A 360 16.67 7.19 30.99
C PRO A 360 17.86 8.05 31.43
N THR A 361 18.32 7.90 32.68
CA THR A 361 19.48 8.63 33.20
C THR A 361 20.79 7.92 32.85
N ALA A 362 20.81 6.59 32.94
CA ALA A 362 22.00 5.80 32.62
C ALA A 362 22.15 5.53 31.11
N GLN A 363 21.04 5.53 30.36
CA GLN A 363 20.96 5.21 28.94
C GLN A 363 20.12 6.24 28.16
N PRO A 364 20.43 7.55 28.25
CA PRO A 364 19.65 8.61 27.60
C PRO A 364 19.60 8.52 26.06
N GLN A 365 20.50 7.74 25.47
CA GLN A 365 20.58 7.52 24.03
C GLN A 365 19.61 6.44 23.49
N ARG A 366 18.89 5.73 24.38
CA ARG A 366 17.94 4.67 24.01
C ARG A 366 16.51 5.21 24.14
N GLY A 367 15.84 5.38 23.00
CA GLY A 367 14.49 5.92 22.91
C GLY A 367 13.87 5.61 21.56
N GLY A 368 12.77 4.85 21.57
CA GLY A 368 11.95 4.55 20.40
C GLY A 368 12.66 3.88 19.22
N LEU A 369 11.95 3.83 18.10
CA LEU A 369 12.27 3.00 16.94
C LEU A 369 13.63 3.34 16.29
N LEU A 370 14.01 4.63 16.27
CA LEU A 370 15.26 5.09 15.63
C LEU A 370 16.53 4.77 16.44
N THR A 371 16.40 4.11 17.59
CA THR A 371 17.53 3.70 18.43
C THR A 371 17.57 2.19 18.68
N GLN A 372 16.68 1.44 18.01
CA GLN A 372 16.65 -0.02 18.05
C GLN A 372 17.84 -0.65 17.32
N LEU A 373 18.15 -1.91 17.63
CA LEU A 373 19.34 -2.58 17.10
C LEU A 373 19.28 -2.69 15.57
N GLY A 374 18.14 -3.07 15.01
CA GLY A 374 17.94 -3.16 13.56
C GLY A 374 18.25 -1.86 12.83
N PHE A 375 17.70 -0.74 13.31
CA PHE A 375 17.95 0.58 12.72
C PHE A 375 19.42 0.99 12.84
N LEU A 376 20.04 0.81 14.01
CA LEU A 376 21.43 1.19 14.25
C LEU A 376 22.42 0.33 13.47
N ALA A 377 22.14 -0.97 13.33
CA ALA A 377 22.98 -1.93 12.62
C ALA A 377 22.92 -1.73 11.10
N SER A 378 21.73 -1.44 10.56
CA SER A 378 21.52 -1.14 9.14
C SER A 378 22.12 0.20 8.69
N HIS A 379 22.27 1.14 9.64
CA HIS A 379 22.89 2.44 9.41
C HIS A 379 24.16 2.60 10.26
N GLY A 380 24.96 1.54 10.38
CA GLY A 380 26.23 1.48 11.12
C GLY A 380 27.47 1.61 10.22
N GLY A 381 28.66 1.70 10.82
CA GLY A 381 29.95 1.79 10.12
C GLY A 381 30.49 3.22 9.98
N LEU A 382 31.60 3.38 9.23
CA LEU A 382 32.34 4.65 9.09
C LEU A 382 31.48 5.83 8.59
N THR A 383 30.48 5.57 7.74
CA THR A 383 29.54 6.57 7.22
C THR A 383 28.14 6.48 7.83
N GLY A 384 27.96 5.69 8.89
CA GLY A 384 26.64 5.40 9.46
C GLY A 384 25.87 6.63 9.94
N SER A 385 26.56 7.63 10.50
CA SER A 385 25.94 8.90 10.93
C SER A 385 25.32 9.68 9.77
N VAL A 386 25.97 9.67 8.59
CA VAL A 386 25.45 10.29 7.38
C VAL A 386 24.19 9.56 6.92
N HIS A 387 24.22 8.22 6.85
CA HIS A 387 23.07 7.43 6.42
C HIS A 387 21.86 7.57 7.35
N ARG A 388 22.06 7.67 8.68
CA ARG A 388 20.98 7.96 9.64
C ARG A 388 20.36 9.34 9.39
N GLY A 389 21.19 10.36 9.14
CA GLY A 389 20.72 11.70 8.81
C GLY A 389 19.93 11.73 7.49
N VAL A 390 20.43 11.05 6.46
CA VAL A 390 19.73 10.88 5.18
C VAL A 390 18.38 10.18 5.39
N PHE A 391 18.34 9.10 6.18
CA PHE A 391 17.09 8.40 6.50
C PHE A 391 16.06 9.34 7.13
N ILE A 392 16.45 10.08 8.18
CA ILE A 392 15.54 11.01 8.87
C ILE A 392 15.04 12.09 7.91
N ASN A 393 15.93 12.71 7.13
CA ASN A 393 15.55 13.75 6.19
C ASN A 393 14.57 13.22 5.14
N HIS A 394 14.87 12.10 4.49
CA HIS A 394 14.05 11.60 3.38
C HIS A 394 12.76 10.91 3.83
N ARG A 395 12.80 10.11 4.92
CA ARG A 395 11.68 9.24 5.31
C ARG A 395 10.80 9.81 6.41
N VAL A 396 11.35 10.61 7.31
CA VAL A 396 10.60 11.17 8.45
C VAL A 396 10.21 12.62 8.18
N LEU A 397 11.16 13.44 7.72
CA LEU A 397 10.96 14.88 7.51
C LEU A 397 10.55 15.25 6.08
N CYS A 398 10.49 14.27 5.16
CA CYS A 398 10.17 14.49 3.74
C CYS A 398 10.99 15.60 3.05
N THR A 399 12.24 15.77 3.46
CA THR A 399 13.18 16.77 2.95
C THR A 399 14.08 16.16 1.87
N ALA A 400 14.10 16.80 0.70
CA ALA A 400 15.01 16.42 -0.38
C ALA A 400 16.41 16.97 -0.10
N LEU A 401 17.40 16.08 -0.07
CA LEU A 401 18.82 16.46 -0.03
C LEU A 401 19.38 16.53 -1.46
N PRO A 402 20.27 17.49 -1.78
CA PRO A 402 20.99 17.48 -3.04
C PRO A 402 21.90 16.25 -3.14
N PRO A 403 22.26 15.80 -4.36
CA PRO A 403 23.21 14.71 -4.53
C PRO A 403 24.54 15.04 -3.83
N PRO A 404 25.24 14.04 -3.26
CA PRO A 404 26.53 14.25 -2.62
C PRO A 404 27.55 14.82 -3.63
N PRO A 405 28.52 15.63 -3.16
CA PRO A 405 29.55 16.23 -4.00
C PRO A 405 30.54 15.23 -4.60
#